data_AF-A0A8I1IP76-F1
#
_entry.id   AF-A0A8I1IP76-F1
#
_cell.length_a   1.000
_cell.length_b   1.000
_cell.length_c   1.000
_cell.angle_alpha   90.00
_cell.angle_beta   90.00
_cell.angle_gamma   90.00
#
_symmetry.space_group_name_H-M   'P 1'
#
loop_
_entity.id
_entity.type
_entity.pdbx_description
1 polymer ?
#
loop_
_entity_poly.entity_id
_entity_poly.type
_entity_poly.pdbx_seq_one_letter_code
_entity_poly.pdbx_strand_id
1 'polypeptide(L)'
;MRGFGRGNGRRGVTLIEAVLFISIALGIIVGGLVFFQQASLAQRTQQTVRVVQALRAEADALYRSTGYEDGDLIGPLVAAGAVPSSALTGDPARPVESPWGGAVRFEVLNFTSFGFYMTLEDIPPKICSRIAVYDEHGQGVLGNAIFRMSAKYAGGASANSPRTDVYGDAGAAHRVSDAGSFCDGIEALTIYYKTSDPQ
;
A
#
# COMPACT_ATOMS: atom_id res chain seq x y z
N MET A 1 -57.98 -21.76 50.00
CA MET A 1 -57.30 -20.69 49.23
C MET A 1 -56.31 -21.35 48.28
N ARG A 2 -56.27 -20.85 47.04
CA ARG A 2 -55.62 -21.44 45.84
C ARG A 2 -54.13 -21.76 46.04
N GLY A 3 -53.73 -22.95 45.57
CA GLY A 3 -52.34 -23.33 45.40
C GLY A 3 -51.70 -22.62 44.21
N PHE A 4 -50.44 -22.22 44.38
CA PHE A 4 -49.54 -21.86 43.29
C PHE A 4 -48.47 -22.95 43.17
N GLY A 5 -48.74 -23.93 42.30
CA GLY A 5 -47.70 -24.82 41.80
C GLY A 5 -46.76 -24.04 40.90
N ARG A 6 -45.53 -23.77 41.36
CA ARG A 6 -44.43 -23.36 40.48
C ARG A 6 -43.93 -24.61 39.74
N GLY A 7 -44.45 -24.80 38.53
CA GLY A 7 -43.86 -25.74 37.59
C GLY A 7 -42.48 -25.24 37.18
N ASN A 8 -41.42 -25.84 37.70
CA ASN A 8 -40.07 -25.72 37.15
C ASN A 8 -40.02 -26.49 35.82
N GLY A 9 -40.59 -25.88 34.78
CA GLY A 9 -40.40 -26.32 33.41
C GLY A 9 -38.94 -26.09 33.02
N ARG A 10 -38.11 -27.12 33.18
CA ARG A 10 -36.80 -27.18 32.52
C ARG A 10 -37.05 -27.19 31.01
N ARG A 11 -37.11 -26.01 30.41
CA ARG A 11 -37.08 -25.84 28.95
C ARG A 11 -35.67 -26.17 28.50
N GLY A 12 -35.39 -27.46 28.33
CA GLY A 12 -34.18 -27.91 27.65
C GLY A 12 -34.31 -27.48 26.20
N VAL A 13 -33.64 -26.40 25.83
CA VAL A 13 -33.35 -26.11 24.42
C VAL A 13 -32.72 -27.37 23.86
N THR A 14 -33.27 -27.90 22.76
CA THR A 14 -32.73 -29.13 22.19
C THR A 14 -31.30 -28.86 21.73
N LEU A 15 -30.38 -29.82 21.96
CA LEU A 15 -28.94 -29.62 21.69
C LEU A 15 -28.69 -29.24 20.21
N ILE A 16 -29.54 -29.71 19.30
CA ILE A 16 -29.49 -29.40 17.87
C ILE A 16 -29.95 -27.97 17.53
N GLU A 17 -30.96 -27.46 18.23
CA GLU A 17 -31.45 -26.08 18.05
C GLU A 17 -30.38 -25.08 18.48
N ALA A 18 -29.70 -25.35 19.60
CA ALA A 18 -28.55 -24.55 20.04
C ALA A 18 -27.39 -24.55 19.03
N VAL A 19 -27.07 -25.72 18.45
CA VAL A 19 -26.00 -25.83 17.43
C VAL A 19 -26.34 -25.08 16.15
N LEU A 20 -27.61 -25.06 15.74
CA LEU A 20 -28.05 -24.31 14.55
C LEU A 20 -27.88 -22.81 14.75
N PHE A 21 -28.25 -22.27 15.91
CA PHE A 21 -28.04 -20.86 16.23
C PHE A 21 -26.56 -20.49 16.27
N ILE A 22 -25.73 -21.33 16.90
CA ILE A 22 -24.27 -21.11 16.95
C ILE A 22 -23.68 -21.12 15.54
N SER A 23 -24.11 -22.04 14.67
CA SER A 23 -23.60 -22.15 13.30
C SER A 23 -23.95 -20.91 12.47
N ILE A 24 -25.19 -20.42 12.55
CA ILE A 24 -25.60 -19.19 11.85
C ILE A 24 -24.83 -17.97 12.39
N ALA A 25 -24.71 -17.86 13.71
CA ALA A 25 -23.96 -16.77 14.34
C ALA A 25 -22.49 -16.76 13.89
N LEU A 26 -21.85 -17.93 13.86
CA LEU A 26 -20.46 -18.09 13.44
C LEU A 26 -20.29 -17.73 11.95
N GLY A 27 -21.22 -18.13 11.09
CA GLY A 27 -21.25 -17.73 9.68
C GLY A 27 -21.29 -16.22 9.49
N ILE A 28 -22.14 -15.52 10.25
CA ILE A 28 -22.24 -14.05 10.20
C ILE A 28 -20.95 -13.39 10.71
N ILE A 29 -20.38 -13.88 11.80
CA ILE A 29 -19.13 -13.34 12.36
C ILE A 29 -17.99 -13.50 11.37
N VAL A 30 -17.81 -14.69 10.78
CA VAL A 30 -16.76 -14.94 9.80
C VAL A 30 -16.99 -14.11 8.54
N GLY A 31 -18.22 -14.04 8.02
CA GLY A 31 -18.55 -13.20 6.88
C GLY A 31 -18.26 -11.72 7.14
N GLY A 32 -18.64 -11.22 8.31
CA GLY A 32 -18.36 -9.84 8.74
C GLY A 32 -16.87 -9.55 8.88
N LEU A 33 -16.09 -10.48 9.43
CA LEU A 33 -14.64 -10.35 9.57
C LEU A 33 -13.94 -10.30 8.20
N VAL A 34 -14.31 -11.19 7.28
CA VAL A 34 -13.75 -11.19 5.92
C VAL A 34 -14.07 -9.88 5.20
N PHE A 35 -15.31 -9.40 5.31
CA PHE A 35 -15.71 -8.10 4.75
C PHE A 35 -14.89 -6.95 5.36
N PHE A 36 -14.74 -6.93 6.69
CA PHE A 36 -13.96 -5.91 7.38
C PHE A 36 -12.49 -5.90 6.95
N GLN A 37 -11.88 -7.08 6.81
CA GLN A 37 -10.50 -7.20 6.31
C GLN A 37 -10.36 -6.66 4.89
N GLN A 38 -11.32 -6.95 4.01
CA GLN A 38 -11.31 -6.43 2.63
C GLN A 38 -11.52 -4.91 2.59
N ALA A 39 -12.44 -4.38 3.40
CA ALA A 39 -12.70 -2.95 3.49
C ALA A 39 -11.47 -2.18 4.02
N SER A 40 -10.81 -2.70 5.06
CA SER A 40 -9.59 -2.10 5.60
C SER A 40 -8.45 -2.11 4.58
N LEU A 41 -8.27 -3.24 3.87
CA LEU A 41 -7.28 -3.35 2.80
C LEU A 41 -7.54 -2.33 1.68
N ALA A 42 -8.79 -2.20 1.25
CA ALA A 42 -9.18 -1.22 0.23
C ALA A 42 -8.91 0.21 0.71
N GLN A 43 -9.30 0.57 1.93
CA GLN A 43 -9.08 1.90 2.49
C GLN A 43 -7.58 2.24 2.56
N ARG A 44 -6.74 1.33 3.05
CA ARG A 44 -5.28 1.52 3.12
C ARG A 44 -4.66 1.68 1.73
N THR A 45 -5.10 0.88 0.76
CA THR A 45 -4.66 0.97 -0.64
C THR A 45 -5.02 2.34 -1.22
N GLN A 46 -6.26 2.79 -1.04
CA GLN A 46 -6.73 4.08 -1.54
C GLN A 46 -6.05 5.27 -0.86
N GLN A 47 -5.81 5.20 0.45
CA GLN A 47 -5.04 6.22 1.17
C GLN A 47 -3.62 6.32 0.61
N THR A 48 -2.97 5.18 0.34
CA THR A 48 -1.63 5.15 -0.26
C THR A 48 -1.64 5.79 -1.63
N VAL A 49 -2.55 5.39 -2.51
CA VAL A 49 -2.70 5.97 -3.85
C VAL A 49 -2.81 7.49 -3.79
N ARG A 50 -3.61 8.04 -2.85
CA ARG A 50 -3.75 9.49 -2.66
C ARG A 50 -2.45 10.16 -2.20
N VAL A 51 -1.75 9.57 -1.24
CA VAL A 51 -0.46 10.07 -0.75
C VAL A 51 0.56 10.12 -1.90
N VAL A 52 0.66 9.03 -2.65
CA VAL A 52 1.60 8.90 -3.77
C VAL A 52 1.29 9.93 -4.86
N GLN A 53 0.02 10.09 -5.22
CA GLN A 53 -0.41 11.09 -6.22
C GLN A 53 -0.16 12.53 -5.75
N ALA A 54 -0.37 12.82 -4.47
CA ALA A 54 -0.10 14.14 -3.89
C ALA A 54 1.40 14.46 -3.87
N LEU A 55 2.22 13.52 -3.39
CA LEU A 55 3.69 13.61 -3.42
C LEU A 55 4.21 13.81 -4.85
N ARG A 56 3.67 13.05 -5.81
CA ARG A 56 3.99 13.16 -7.24
C ARG A 56 3.69 14.55 -7.78
N ALA A 57 2.45 15.03 -7.59
CA ALA A 57 2.00 16.30 -8.14
C ALA A 57 2.82 17.47 -7.59
N GLU A 58 3.15 17.42 -6.30
CA GLU A 58 4.01 18.43 -5.68
C GLU A 58 5.47 18.29 -6.12
N ALA A 59 6.00 17.07 -6.27
CA ALA A 59 7.34 16.86 -6.81
C ALA A 59 7.47 17.45 -8.22
N ASP A 60 6.45 17.30 -9.07
CA ASP A 60 6.40 17.93 -10.40
C ASP A 60 6.27 19.46 -10.34
N ALA A 61 5.62 20.01 -9.30
CA ALA A 61 5.51 21.45 -9.08
C ALA A 61 6.83 22.05 -8.59
N LEU A 62 7.43 21.42 -7.58
CA LEU A 62 8.73 21.77 -7.02
C LEU A 62 9.81 21.68 -8.10
N TYR A 63 9.83 20.60 -8.87
CA TYR A 63 10.75 20.39 -9.98
C TYR A 63 10.75 21.56 -10.98
N ARG A 64 9.56 22.03 -11.39
CA ARG A 64 9.41 23.18 -12.30
C ARG A 64 9.89 24.49 -11.70
N SER A 65 9.91 24.60 -10.37
CA SER A 65 10.26 25.84 -9.66
C SER A 65 11.74 25.93 -9.27
N THR A 66 12.38 24.83 -8.90
CA THR A 66 13.74 24.81 -8.35
C THR A 66 14.74 24.01 -9.18
N GLY A 67 14.29 23.16 -10.12
CA GLY A 67 15.15 22.22 -10.84
C GLY A 67 15.52 20.98 -10.00
N TYR A 68 16.47 20.19 -10.50
CA TYR A 68 16.99 19.00 -9.79
C TYR A 68 18.07 19.42 -8.79
N GLU A 69 17.74 19.35 -7.50
CA GLU A 69 18.76 19.24 -6.46
C GLU A 69 18.83 17.76 -6.04
N ASP A 70 20.02 17.17 -6.14
CA ASP A 70 20.28 15.79 -5.69
C ASP A 70 19.86 15.64 -4.22
N GLY A 71 19.04 14.62 -3.91
CA GLY A 71 18.77 14.26 -2.53
C GLY A 71 17.36 13.75 -2.25
N ASP A 72 17.06 13.67 -0.94
CA ASP A 72 15.76 13.31 -0.40
C ASP A 72 14.77 14.48 -0.55
N LEU A 73 13.68 14.22 -1.26
CA LEU A 73 12.61 15.18 -1.52
C LEU A 73 11.54 15.17 -0.43
N ILE A 74 11.55 14.21 0.49
CA ILE A 74 10.51 14.11 1.52
C ILE A 74 10.44 15.37 2.40
N GLY A 75 11.58 15.91 2.83
CA GLY A 75 11.63 17.13 3.63
C GLY A 75 10.95 18.33 2.93
N PRO A 76 11.38 18.71 1.71
CA PRO A 76 10.72 19.72 0.90
C PRO A 76 9.23 19.46 0.64
N LEU A 77 8.84 18.21 0.35
CA LEU A 77 7.44 17.84 0.07
C LEU A 77 6.55 17.96 1.32
N VAL A 78 7.08 17.62 2.50
CA VAL A 78 6.38 17.82 3.77
C VAL A 78 6.26 19.31 4.08
N ALA A 79 7.32 20.10 3.87
CA ALA A 79 7.28 21.55 4.06
C ALA A 79 6.28 22.25 3.10
N ALA A 80 6.13 21.73 1.88
CA ALA A 80 5.15 22.19 0.90
C ALA A 80 3.71 21.75 1.22
N GLY A 81 3.50 20.87 2.20
CA GLY A 81 2.18 20.39 2.60
C GLY A 81 1.57 19.34 1.65
N ALA A 82 2.39 18.69 0.81
CA ALA A 82 1.92 17.64 -0.11
C ALA A 82 1.46 16.37 0.62
N VAL A 83 1.97 16.15 1.83
CA VAL A 83 1.69 14.94 2.60
C VAL A 83 0.47 15.17 3.49
N PRO A 84 -0.58 14.33 3.39
CA PRO A 84 -1.71 14.44 4.29
C PRO A 84 -1.26 14.17 5.73
N SER A 85 -1.85 14.89 6.69
CA SER A 85 -1.49 14.78 8.11
C SER A 85 -1.62 13.37 8.68
N SER A 86 -2.47 12.52 8.09
CA SER A 86 -2.62 11.11 8.48
C SER A 86 -1.44 10.21 8.11
N ALA A 87 -0.50 10.69 7.29
CA ALA A 87 0.72 9.99 6.91
C ALA A 87 1.98 10.59 7.57
N LEU A 88 1.84 11.66 8.37
CA LEU A 88 2.95 12.28 9.08
C LEU A 88 3.14 11.63 10.46
N THR A 89 4.36 11.18 10.73
CA THR A 89 4.68 10.45 11.98
C THR A 89 5.27 11.37 13.07
N GLY A 90 5.69 12.59 12.71
CA GLY A 90 6.37 13.53 13.61
C GLY A 90 7.82 13.13 13.95
N ASP A 91 8.28 11.99 13.45
CA ASP A 91 9.66 11.49 13.54
C ASP A 91 10.48 12.09 12.38
N PRO A 92 11.53 12.89 12.63
CA PRO A 92 12.34 13.48 11.56
C PRO A 92 13.14 12.45 10.76
N ALA A 93 13.36 11.24 11.29
CA ALA A 93 14.03 10.16 10.56
C ALA A 93 13.06 9.40 9.63
N ARG A 94 11.75 9.45 9.91
CA ARG A 94 10.67 8.85 9.12
C ARG A 94 9.46 9.80 9.10
N PRO A 95 9.59 10.95 8.41
CA PRO A 95 8.56 11.98 8.46
C PRO A 95 7.27 11.57 7.76
N VAL A 96 7.35 10.58 6.85
CA VAL A 96 6.21 10.03 6.13
C VAL A 96 6.17 8.51 6.28
N GLU A 97 5.00 8.00 6.67
CA GLU A 97 4.76 6.58 6.89
C GLU A 97 3.50 6.13 6.13
N SER A 98 3.59 4.91 5.63
CA SER A 98 2.50 4.25 4.94
C SER A 98 1.43 3.76 5.92
N PRO A 99 0.18 3.49 5.48
CA PRO A 99 -0.89 3.00 6.35
C PRO A 99 -0.66 1.63 7.01
N TRP A 100 0.42 0.94 6.68
CA TRP A 100 0.83 -0.34 7.27
C TRP A 100 2.08 -0.24 8.16
N GLY A 101 2.66 0.95 8.29
CA GLY A 101 3.74 1.22 9.24
C GLY A 101 5.16 1.28 8.64
N GLY A 102 5.29 1.08 7.33
CA GLY A 102 6.58 1.20 6.65
C GLY A 102 6.88 2.62 6.21
N ALA A 103 8.16 3.00 6.18
CA ALA A 103 8.58 4.33 5.74
C ALA A 103 8.29 4.57 4.25
N VAL A 104 7.99 5.82 3.90
CA VAL A 104 7.93 6.27 2.52
C VAL A 104 9.12 7.16 2.25
N ARG A 105 9.97 6.75 1.31
CA ARG A 105 11.13 7.52 0.86
C ARG A 105 10.88 8.05 -0.56
N PHE A 106 11.37 9.24 -0.85
CA PHE A 106 11.18 9.89 -2.16
C PHE A 106 12.44 10.64 -2.53
N GLU A 107 13.05 10.27 -3.65
CA GLU A 107 14.39 10.72 -4.01
C GLU A 107 14.48 11.03 -5.51
N VAL A 108 15.41 11.93 -5.86
CA VAL A 108 15.70 12.27 -7.26
C VAL A 108 16.48 11.14 -7.95
N LEU A 109 16.20 10.91 -9.24
CA LEU A 109 17.00 10.05 -10.11
C LEU A 109 18.09 10.88 -10.81
N ASN A 110 19.35 10.68 -10.41
CA ASN A 110 20.49 11.44 -10.94
C ASN A 110 21.14 10.83 -12.18
N PHE A 111 20.47 9.88 -12.85
CA PHE A 111 20.97 9.26 -14.08
C PHE A 111 20.50 10.02 -15.33
N THR A 112 20.93 9.58 -16.51
CA THR A 112 20.60 10.11 -17.86
C THR A 112 19.10 10.19 -18.21
N SER A 113 18.21 9.97 -17.27
CA SER A 113 16.76 10.04 -17.41
C SER A 113 16.20 10.83 -16.24
N PHE A 114 15.79 12.06 -16.52
CA PHE A 114 15.14 12.96 -15.58
C PHE A 114 13.94 12.29 -14.90
N GLY A 115 13.95 12.20 -13.58
CA GLY A 115 12.84 11.66 -12.82
C GLY A 115 13.09 11.58 -11.32
N PHE A 116 12.23 10.83 -10.65
CA PHE A 116 12.34 10.53 -9.23
C PHE A 116 11.83 9.12 -8.97
N TYR A 117 12.21 8.59 -7.82
CA TYR A 117 11.73 7.30 -7.36
C TYR A 117 11.17 7.41 -5.95
N MET A 118 10.21 6.56 -5.67
CA MET A 118 9.58 6.47 -4.37
C MET A 118 9.65 5.04 -3.88
N THR A 119 10.12 4.83 -2.66
CA THR A 119 10.20 3.53 -2.01
C THR A 119 9.18 3.43 -0.90
N LEU A 120 8.36 2.38 -0.97
CA LEU A 120 7.41 1.97 0.04
C LEU A 120 7.99 0.79 0.81
N GLU A 121 8.43 1.03 2.04
CA GLU A 121 8.98 -0.02 2.90
C GLU A 121 7.87 -0.81 3.61
N ASP A 122 8.23 -2.00 4.09
CA ASP A 122 7.38 -2.99 4.77
C ASP A 122 6.03 -3.25 4.08
N ILE A 123 5.99 -3.18 2.74
CA ILE A 123 4.75 -3.28 1.98
C ILE A 123 4.17 -4.70 2.03
N PRO A 124 2.92 -4.89 2.50
CA PRO A 124 2.30 -6.21 2.49
C PRO A 124 2.15 -6.75 1.05
N PRO A 125 2.46 -8.02 0.78
CA PRO A 125 2.35 -8.63 -0.56
C PRO A 125 0.98 -8.43 -1.23
N LYS A 126 -0.10 -8.46 -0.43
CA LYS A 126 -1.48 -8.24 -0.90
C LYS A 126 -1.76 -6.80 -1.35
N ILE A 127 -1.04 -5.83 -0.81
CA ILE A 127 -1.13 -4.42 -1.24
C ILE A 127 -0.27 -4.24 -2.47
N CYS A 128 0.98 -4.73 -2.43
CA CYS A 128 1.90 -4.68 -3.57
C CYS A 128 1.23 -5.21 -4.85
N SER A 129 0.61 -6.39 -4.83
CA SER A 129 0.02 -6.98 -6.06
C SER A 129 -1.18 -6.21 -6.61
N ARG A 130 -1.76 -5.31 -5.82
CA ARG A 130 -2.84 -4.41 -6.24
C ARG A 130 -2.33 -3.09 -6.81
N ILE A 131 -1.15 -2.65 -6.38
CA ILE A 131 -0.60 -1.33 -6.73
C ILE A 131 0.57 -1.37 -7.71
N ALA A 132 1.29 -2.49 -7.75
CA ALA A 132 2.35 -2.76 -8.71
C ALA A 132 1.75 -3.20 -10.04
N VAL A 133 1.00 -2.32 -10.70
CA VAL A 133 0.40 -2.57 -12.01
C VAL A 133 0.41 -1.26 -12.79
N TYR A 134 0.92 -1.31 -14.02
CA TYR A 134 0.92 -0.19 -14.95
C TYR A 134 0.89 -0.67 -16.41
N ASP A 135 0.36 0.15 -17.31
CA ASP A 135 0.27 -0.15 -18.75
C ASP A 135 1.55 0.27 -19.52
N GLU A 136 1.54 0.01 -20.83
CA GLU A 136 2.64 0.36 -21.74
C GLU A 136 2.89 1.87 -21.90
N HIS A 137 1.96 2.70 -21.44
CA HIS A 137 2.08 4.16 -21.40
C HIS A 137 2.52 4.68 -20.03
N GLY A 138 2.85 3.79 -19.09
CA GLY A 138 3.25 4.14 -17.74
C GLY A 138 2.10 4.65 -16.88
N GLN A 139 0.85 4.33 -17.24
CA GLN A 139 -0.35 4.62 -16.46
C GLN A 139 -0.64 3.44 -15.53
N GLY A 140 -0.71 3.71 -14.25
CA GLY A 140 -1.03 2.71 -13.23
C GLY A 140 -1.91 3.29 -12.14
N VAL A 141 -2.24 2.46 -11.16
CA VAL A 141 -3.04 2.93 -10.01
C VAL A 141 -2.29 3.94 -9.14
N LEU A 142 -0.95 3.95 -9.22
CA LEU A 142 -0.08 4.88 -8.53
C LEU A 142 0.20 6.18 -9.32
N GLY A 143 -0.51 6.40 -10.42
CA GLY A 143 -0.38 7.59 -11.25
C GLY A 143 0.19 7.28 -12.64
N ASN A 144 0.68 8.31 -13.30
CA ASN A 144 1.22 8.27 -14.65
C ASN A 144 2.76 8.38 -14.66
N ALA A 145 3.35 8.28 -15.84
CA ALA A 145 4.80 8.41 -16.06
C ALA A 145 5.66 7.37 -15.32
N ILE A 146 5.06 6.24 -14.93
CA ILE A 146 5.79 5.10 -14.37
C ILE A 146 6.56 4.45 -15.53
N PHE A 147 7.89 4.35 -15.39
CA PHE A 147 8.70 3.67 -16.42
C PHE A 147 9.33 2.38 -15.92
N ARG A 148 9.40 2.19 -14.60
CA ARG A 148 9.99 1.02 -13.96
C ARG A 148 9.47 0.85 -12.53
N MET A 149 9.39 -0.39 -12.08
CA MET A 149 9.23 -0.75 -10.67
C MET A 149 10.33 -1.73 -10.27
N SER A 150 10.74 -1.71 -9.01
CA SER A 150 11.63 -2.73 -8.46
C SER A 150 11.16 -3.20 -7.10
N ALA A 151 11.23 -4.51 -6.87
CA ALA A 151 10.95 -5.13 -5.59
C ALA A 151 12.25 -5.49 -4.88
N LYS A 152 12.30 -5.23 -3.57
CA LYS A 152 13.34 -5.72 -2.66
C LYS A 152 12.75 -6.84 -1.82
N TYR A 153 13.46 -7.96 -1.73
CA TYR A 153 13.04 -9.13 -0.92
C TYR A 153 13.97 -9.37 0.28
N ALA A 154 13.39 -9.91 1.34
CA ALA A 154 14.11 -10.41 2.50
C ALA A 154 15.11 -11.50 2.09
N GLY A 155 16.37 -11.39 2.50
CA GLY A 155 17.34 -12.49 2.32
C GLY A 155 17.84 -12.72 0.89
N GLY A 156 17.94 -11.66 0.08
CA GLY A 156 18.88 -11.68 -1.06
C GLY A 156 20.26 -12.15 -0.61
N ALA A 157 21.04 -12.75 -1.51
CA ALA A 157 22.21 -13.60 -1.20
C ALA A 157 23.28 -13.02 -0.25
N SER A 158 23.20 -11.74 0.14
CA SER A 158 23.69 -11.25 1.43
C SER A 158 22.92 -9.99 1.87
N ALA A 159 23.06 -9.58 3.13
CA ALA A 159 22.59 -8.27 3.63
C ALA A 159 23.12 -7.08 2.79
N ASN A 160 24.16 -7.30 1.97
CA ASN A 160 24.78 -6.31 1.08
C ASN A 160 24.39 -6.47 -0.40
N SER A 161 23.54 -7.43 -0.76
CA SER A 161 23.05 -7.64 -2.14
C SER A 161 21.65 -8.23 -2.09
N PRO A 162 20.63 -7.43 -1.70
CA PRO A 162 19.26 -7.86 -1.75
C PRO A 162 18.91 -8.35 -3.18
N ARG A 163 18.08 -9.40 -3.28
CA ARG A 163 17.49 -9.75 -4.56
C ARG A 163 16.61 -8.57 -4.94
N THR A 164 16.92 -7.94 -6.05
CA THR A 164 16.13 -6.86 -6.63
C THR A 164 15.57 -7.37 -7.94
N ASP A 165 14.28 -7.65 -7.97
CA ASP A 165 13.61 -7.94 -9.23
C ASP A 165 13.17 -6.59 -9.80
N VAL A 166 13.65 -6.28 -11.00
CA VAL A 166 13.34 -5.03 -11.70
C VAL A 166 12.39 -5.37 -12.84
N TYR A 167 11.26 -4.69 -12.88
CA TYR A 167 10.29 -4.80 -13.96
C TYR A 167 10.15 -3.43 -14.64
N GLY A 168 10.34 -3.39 -15.95
CA GLY A 168 10.14 -2.20 -16.77
C GLY A 168 11.39 -1.67 -17.46
N ASP A 169 11.27 -1.62 -18.78
CA ASP A 169 11.92 -0.64 -19.64
C ASP A 169 10.81 0.25 -20.27
N ALA A 170 11.18 1.42 -20.80
CA ALA A 170 10.23 2.36 -21.39
C ALA A 170 9.35 1.66 -22.46
N GLY A 171 8.03 1.62 -22.22
CA GLY A 171 7.06 0.96 -23.10
C GLY A 171 6.63 -0.45 -22.70
N ALA A 172 7.17 -1.03 -21.63
CA ALA A 172 6.70 -2.31 -21.07
C ALA A 172 5.56 -2.09 -20.07
N ALA A 173 4.57 -2.99 -20.03
CA ALA A 173 3.45 -2.96 -19.08
C ALA A 173 3.66 -4.01 -17.98
N HIS A 174 3.50 -3.64 -16.70
CA HIS A 174 3.43 -4.63 -15.62
C HIS A 174 1.98 -5.00 -15.35
N ARG A 175 1.60 -6.20 -15.77
CA ARG A 175 0.20 -6.67 -15.74
C ARG A 175 -0.13 -7.35 -14.41
N VAL A 176 -1.42 -7.42 -14.12
CA VAL A 176 -1.95 -8.10 -12.92
C VAL A 176 -1.51 -9.58 -12.85
N SER A 177 -1.29 -10.22 -14.00
CA SER A 177 -0.77 -11.60 -14.09
C SER A 177 0.63 -11.77 -13.49
N ASP A 178 1.43 -10.70 -13.56
CA ASP A 178 2.86 -10.72 -13.20
C ASP A 178 3.06 -10.16 -11.78
N ALA A 179 2.14 -9.31 -11.32
CA ALA A 179 2.17 -8.68 -10.01
C ALA A 179 2.14 -9.69 -8.85
N GLY A 180 1.54 -10.87 -9.06
CA GLY A 180 1.45 -11.93 -8.05
C GLY A 180 2.82 -12.48 -7.65
N SER A 181 3.62 -12.91 -8.63
CA SER A 181 4.97 -13.43 -8.40
C SER A 181 5.96 -12.32 -8.05
N PHE A 182 5.80 -11.14 -8.64
CA PHE A 182 6.62 -9.97 -8.33
C PHE A 182 6.48 -9.52 -6.86
N CYS A 183 5.29 -9.61 -6.28
CA CYS A 183 5.06 -9.16 -4.91
C CYS A 183 5.21 -10.24 -3.84
N ASP A 184 5.54 -11.48 -4.21
CA ASP A 184 5.67 -12.57 -3.25
C ASP A 184 6.93 -12.41 -2.38
N GLY A 185 6.75 -12.32 -1.05
CA GLY A 185 7.86 -12.12 -0.10
C GLY A 185 8.55 -10.75 -0.18
N ILE A 186 7.93 -9.76 -0.81
CA ILE A 186 8.48 -8.40 -0.93
C ILE A 186 8.57 -7.71 0.45
N GLU A 187 9.66 -6.97 0.66
CA GLU A 187 9.83 -6.07 1.81
C GLU A 187 9.65 -4.61 1.41
N ALA A 188 10.16 -4.22 0.23
CA ALA A 188 10.01 -2.85 -0.25
C ALA A 188 9.70 -2.81 -1.75
N LEU A 189 8.81 -1.89 -2.13
CA LEU A 189 8.47 -1.58 -3.52
C LEU A 189 9.00 -0.21 -3.87
N THR A 190 9.87 -0.12 -4.86
CA THR A 190 10.32 1.15 -5.43
C THR A 190 9.66 1.38 -6.78
N ILE A 191 9.04 2.55 -6.94
CA ILE A 191 8.43 2.98 -8.20
C ILE A 191 9.28 4.11 -8.77
N TYR A 192 9.67 3.97 -10.03
CA TYR A 192 10.44 4.95 -10.76
C TYR A 192 9.54 5.68 -11.72
N TYR A 193 9.60 7.01 -11.64
CA TYR A 193 8.82 7.86 -12.50
C TYR A 193 9.70 8.77 -13.33
N LYS A 194 9.27 8.99 -14.57
CA LYS A 194 9.88 9.97 -15.46
C LYS A 194 9.27 11.35 -15.17
N THR A 195 10.06 12.41 -15.21
CA THR A 195 9.50 13.76 -15.31
C THR A 195 9.20 14.08 -16.77
N SER A 196 8.22 14.93 -17.02
CA SER A 196 8.15 15.63 -18.30
C SER A 196 9.31 16.62 -18.36
N ASP A 197 10.08 16.62 -19.45
CA ASP A 197 11.18 17.58 -19.67
C ASP A 197 10.72 19.00 -19.31
N PRO A 198 11.57 19.80 -18.63
CA PRO A 198 11.28 21.20 -18.44
C PRO A 198 11.28 21.87 -19.84
N GLN A 199 10.19 22.55 -20.17
CA GLN A 199 10.14 23.46 -21.32
C GLN A 199 11.01 24.68 -21.03
#